data_AF-G2QTX3-F1
#
_entry.id   AF-G2QTX3-F1
#
_cell.length_a   1.000
_cell.length_b   1.000
_cell.length_c   1.000
_cell.angle_alpha   90.00
_cell.angle_beta   90.00
_cell.angle_gamma   90.00
#
_symmetry.space_group_name_H-M   'P 1'
#
loop_
_entity.id
_entity.type
_entity.pdbx_description
1 polymer ?
#
loop_
_entity_poly.entity_id
_entity_poly.type
_entity_poly.pdbx_seq_one_letter_code
_entity_poly.pdbx_strand_id
1 'polypeptide(L)'
;MSDGLNEYRTARVAELLADFRTLQYHIAAAPCNPPNMDDYYTEGWAALRQCALDGQHILNCAADVTVPSAAGGPDEQAKAELKQVHLDAYARRHEGQKIYLRQAAAQRWIEWRDQILAGGRPHPGNQAQLRAVDQQLRDELAAITDEFVYADLQASDMSMGRWTAEDPSLRAVQRWLRSRRR
;
A
#
# COMPACT_ATOMS: atom_id res chain seq x y z
N MET A 1 21.83 -30.10 -3.65
CA MET A 1 21.37 -30.21 -2.25
C MET A 1 20.53 -28.99 -1.96
N SER A 2 19.36 -29.16 -1.35
CA SER A 2 18.48 -28.04 -1.02
C SER A 2 19.10 -27.16 0.06
N ASP A 3 18.85 -25.86 0.00
CA ASP A 3 19.47 -24.88 0.89
C ASP A 3 18.90 -24.87 2.32
N GLY A 4 17.86 -25.66 2.59
CA GLY A 4 17.21 -25.76 3.90
C GLY A 4 16.42 -24.51 4.31
N LEU A 5 16.23 -23.52 3.42
CA LEU A 5 15.61 -22.23 3.77
C LEU A 5 14.10 -22.16 3.48
N ASN A 6 13.48 -23.25 2.99
CA ASN A 6 12.07 -23.25 2.61
C ASN A 6 11.12 -22.97 3.79
N GLU A 7 11.47 -23.37 5.01
CA GLU A 7 10.69 -23.05 6.21
C GLU A 7 10.69 -21.54 6.49
N TYR A 8 11.85 -20.88 6.36
CA TYR A 8 11.97 -19.42 6.50
C TYR A 8 11.18 -18.67 5.42
N ARG A 9 11.25 -19.14 4.16
CA ARG A 9 10.44 -18.60 3.06
C ARG A 9 8.96 -18.74 3.32
N THR A 10 8.53 -19.89 3.81
CA THR A 10 7.12 -20.15 4.16
C THR A 10 6.65 -19.20 5.26
N ALA A 11 7.43 -19.04 6.33
CA ALA A 11 7.12 -18.11 7.42
C ALA A 11 7.04 -16.66 6.90
N ARG A 12 8.01 -16.24 6.09
CA ARG A 12 8.04 -14.88 5.52
C ARG A 12 6.85 -14.58 4.62
N VAL A 13 6.45 -15.54 3.77
CA VAL A 13 5.22 -15.40 2.97
C VAL A 13 4.00 -15.24 3.87
N ALA A 14 3.89 -16.05 4.93
CA ALA A 14 2.75 -15.97 5.86
C ALA A 14 2.66 -14.61 6.56
N GLU A 15 3.79 -14.04 6.99
CA GLU A 15 3.87 -12.69 7.57
C GLU A 15 3.38 -11.62 6.57
N LEU A 16 3.85 -11.68 5.33
CA LEU A 16 3.48 -10.70 4.30
C LEU A 16 1.99 -10.76 3.96
N LEU A 17 1.42 -11.97 3.88
CA LEU A 17 -0.01 -12.17 3.65
C LEU A 17 -0.85 -11.69 4.84
N ALA A 18 -0.39 -11.90 6.07
CA ALA A 18 -1.06 -11.41 7.27
C ALA A 18 -1.07 -9.87 7.32
N ASP A 19 0.06 -9.23 7.04
CA ASP A 19 0.17 -7.77 6.93
C ASP A 19 -0.74 -7.23 5.83
N PHE A 20 -0.71 -7.85 4.64
CA PHE A 20 -1.58 -7.42 3.54
C PHE A 20 -3.04 -7.53 3.93
N ARG A 21 -3.49 -8.62 4.57
CA ARG A 21 -4.87 -8.76 5.06
C ARG A 21 -5.29 -7.63 5.98
N THR A 22 -4.41 -7.18 6.88
CA THR A 22 -4.68 -6.03 7.74
C THR A 22 -4.85 -4.74 6.91
N LEU A 23 -4.01 -4.53 5.90
CA LEU A 23 -4.16 -3.41 4.97
C LEU A 23 -5.46 -3.48 4.17
N GLN A 24 -5.90 -4.66 3.73
CA GLN A 24 -7.18 -4.83 3.03
C GLN A 24 -8.36 -4.33 3.88
N TYR A 25 -8.35 -4.63 5.18
CA TYR A 25 -9.38 -4.14 6.11
C TYR A 25 -9.41 -2.61 6.19
N HIS A 26 -8.24 -1.98 6.38
CA HIS A 26 -8.17 -0.52 6.46
C HIS A 26 -8.54 0.17 5.15
N ILE A 27 -8.07 -0.36 4.02
CA ILE A 27 -8.37 0.18 2.70
C ILE A 27 -9.87 0.14 2.41
N ALA A 28 -10.53 -0.97 2.74
CA ALA A 28 -11.96 -1.14 2.53
C ALA A 28 -12.82 -0.31 3.49
N ALA A 29 -12.32 -0.02 4.70
CA ALA A 29 -13.05 0.76 5.70
C ALA A 29 -12.97 2.28 5.50
N ALA A 30 -12.01 2.77 4.70
CA ALA A 30 -11.83 4.20 4.49
C ALA A 30 -13.04 4.83 3.76
N PRO A 31 -13.53 6.01 4.22
CA PRO A 31 -14.63 6.69 3.55
C PRO A 31 -14.17 7.19 2.17
N CYS A 32 -15.02 7.06 1.15
CA CYS A 32 -14.72 7.54 -0.20
C CYS A 32 -15.67 8.64 -0.68
N ASN A 33 -16.74 8.95 0.07
CA ASN A 33 -17.67 10.02 -0.26
C ASN A 33 -17.84 10.97 0.93
N PRO A 34 -17.85 12.30 0.70
CA PRO A 34 -18.12 13.26 1.75
C PRO A 34 -19.59 13.18 2.20
N PRO A 35 -19.87 13.51 3.47
CA PRO A 35 -21.25 13.72 3.93
C PRO A 35 -21.94 14.88 3.19
N ASN A 36 -21.16 15.88 2.75
CA ASN A 36 -21.63 17.06 2.03
C ASN A 36 -21.07 17.08 0.60
N MET A 37 -21.96 17.13 -0.40
CA MET A 37 -21.56 17.07 -1.81
C MET A 37 -20.80 18.30 -2.29
N ASP A 38 -20.86 19.42 -1.58
CA ASP A 38 -20.03 20.60 -1.90
C ASP A 38 -18.53 20.29 -1.73
N ASP A 39 -18.19 19.32 -0.87
CA ASP A 39 -16.81 18.90 -0.64
C ASP A 39 -16.34 17.83 -1.64
N TYR A 40 -17.22 17.37 -2.54
CA TYR A 40 -16.92 16.26 -3.45
C TYR A 40 -15.65 16.50 -4.27
N TYR A 41 -15.47 17.71 -4.82
CA TYR A 41 -14.32 18.05 -5.67
C TYR A 41 -13.09 18.56 -4.90
N THR A 42 -13.14 18.57 -3.56
CA THR A 42 -11.98 18.98 -2.77
C THR A 42 -10.90 17.90 -2.75
N GLU A 43 -9.66 18.31 -2.54
CA GLU A 43 -8.48 17.49 -2.82
C GLU A 43 -8.41 16.21 -1.98
N GLY A 44 -8.69 16.30 -0.67
CA GLY A 44 -8.67 15.10 0.19
C GLY A 44 -9.74 14.08 -0.19
N TRP A 45 -10.95 14.53 -0.52
CA TRP A 45 -12.03 13.64 -0.97
C TRP A 45 -11.74 13.04 -2.34
N ALA A 46 -11.13 13.79 -3.26
CA ALA A 46 -10.65 13.25 -4.52
C ALA A 46 -9.55 12.19 -4.32
N ALA A 47 -8.60 12.44 -3.41
CA ALA A 47 -7.55 11.49 -3.06
C ALA A 47 -8.10 10.19 -2.46
N LEU A 48 -9.09 10.27 -1.55
CA LEU A 48 -9.75 9.09 -0.99
C LEU A 48 -10.47 8.24 -2.02
N ARG A 49 -11.17 8.88 -2.97
CA ARG A 49 -11.79 8.15 -4.09
C ARG A 49 -10.76 7.45 -4.96
N GLN A 50 -9.66 8.12 -5.28
CA GLN A 50 -8.57 7.49 -6.02
C GLN A 50 -8.01 6.29 -5.25
N CYS A 51 -7.79 6.43 -3.93
CA CYS A 51 -7.35 5.31 -3.10
C CYS A 51 -8.34 4.16 -3.06
N ALA A 52 -9.65 4.42 -3.11
CA ALA A 52 -10.67 3.38 -3.19
C ALA A 52 -10.62 2.62 -4.52
N LEU A 53 -10.38 3.31 -5.65
CA LEU A 53 -10.18 2.69 -6.95
C LEU A 53 -8.90 1.85 -6.99
N ASP A 54 -7.78 2.41 -6.51
CA ASP A 54 -6.49 1.72 -6.43
C ASP A 54 -6.58 0.49 -5.51
N GLY A 55 -7.28 0.64 -4.38
CA GLY A 55 -7.60 -0.42 -3.43
C GLY A 55 -8.39 -1.55 -4.08
N GLN A 56 -9.49 -1.24 -4.75
CA GLN A 56 -10.25 -2.26 -5.50
C GLN A 56 -9.39 -2.97 -6.55
N HIS A 57 -8.53 -2.22 -7.26
CA HIS A 57 -7.64 -2.80 -8.26
C HIS A 57 -6.67 -3.82 -7.65
N ILE A 58 -5.97 -3.47 -6.56
CA ILE A 58 -5.01 -4.40 -5.93
C ILE A 58 -5.70 -5.60 -5.27
N LEU A 59 -6.91 -5.41 -4.73
CA LEU A 59 -7.73 -6.49 -4.14
C LEU A 59 -8.25 -7.47 -5.19
N ASN A 60 -8.69 -6.96 -6.34
CA ASN A 60 -9.23 -7.77 -7.44
C ASN A 60 -8.14 -8.36 -8.34
N CYS A 61 -6.90 -7.92 -8.18
CA CYS A 61 -5.79 -8.41 -9.00
C CYS A 61 -5.58 -9.91 -8.72
N ALA A 62 -5.80 -10.75 -9.74
CA ALA A 62 -5.65 -12.20 -9.62
C ALA A 62 -4.22 -12.57 -9.20
N ALA A 63 -4.01 -13.61 -8.39
CA ALA A 63 -2.66 -14.12 -8.15
C ALA A 63 -2.05 -14.65 -9.46
N ASP A 64 -0.73 -14.60 -9.59
CA ASP A 64 -0.06 -15.30 -10.69
C ASP A 64 -0.15 -16.80 -10.43
N VAL A 65 -0.97 -17.50 -11.22
CA VAL A 65 -1.22 -18.95 -11.10
C VAL A 65 -0.26 -19.80 -11.92
N THR A 66 0.75 -19.19 -12.56
CA THR A 66 1.79 -19.96 -13.23
C THR A 66 2.58 -20.77 -12.21
N VAL A 67 2.92 -22.02 -12.53
CA VAL A 67 3.78 -22.85 -11.68
C VAL A 67 5.18 -22.81 -12.29
N PRO A 68 6.20 -22.33 -11.57
CA PRO A 68 7.56 -22.27 -12.09
C PRO A 68 8.10 -23.69 -12.20
N SER A 69 8.89 -23.98 -13.24
CA SER A 69 9.56 -25.28 -13.37
C SER A 69 11.01 -25.15 -12.96
N ALA A 70 11.39 -25.79 -11.84
CA ALA A 70 12.76 -25.80 -11.36
C ALA A 70 13.52 -27.02 -11.90
N ALA A 71 14.79 -26.83 -12.28
CA ALA A 71 15.69 -27.93 -12.53
C ALA A 71 16.16 -28.49 -11.17
N GLY A 72 15.58 -29.61 -10.72
CA GLY A 72 15.96 -30.22 -9.46
C GLY A 72 14.92 -31.17 -8.88
N GLY A 73 15.17 -31.59 -7.64
CA GLY A 73 14.22 -32.38 -6.86
C GLY A 73 13.09 -31.54 -6.25
N PRO A 74 12.19 -32.17 -5.49
CA PRO A 74 11.01 -31.52 -4.90
C PRO A 74 11.32 -30.25 -4.10
N ASP A 75 12.44 -30.20 -3.39
CA ASP A 75 12.82 -29.03 -2.59
C ASP A 75 13.15 -27.79 -3.43
N GLU A 76 13.79 -27.98 -4.59
CA GLU A 76 14.10 -26.88 -5.52
C GLU A 76 12.83 -26.38 -6.22
N GLN A 77 11.89 -27.30 -6.48
CA GLN A 77 10.56 -26.96 -6.97
C GLN A 77 9.78 -26.13 -5.95
N ALA A 78 9.74 -26.58 -4.69
CA ALA A 78 9.09 -25.85 -3.59
C ALA A 78 9.72 -24.47 -3.38
N LYS A 79 11.05 -24.37 -3.47
CA LYS A 79 11.76 -23.08 -3.42
C LYS A 79 11.33 -22.14 -4.55
N ALA A 80 11.20 -22.64 -5.78
CA ALA A 80 10.79 -21.83 -6.93
C ALA A 80 9.35 -21.30 -6.75
N GLU A 81 8.43 -22.16 -6.30
CA GLU A 81 7.05 -21.79 -5.98
C GLU A 81 6.99 -20.73 -4.86
N LEU A 82 7.72 -20.95 -3.76
CA LEU A 82 7.77 -20.00 -2.65
C LEU A 82 8.31 -18.64 -3.07
N LYS A 83 9.34 -18.57 -3.94
CA LYS A 83 9.86 -17.29 -4.45
C LYS A 83 8.83 -16.53 -5.30
N GLN A 84 8.01 -17.24 -6.07
CA GLN A 84 6.94 -16.61 -6.83
C GLN A 84 5.85 -16.05 -5.91
N VAL A 85 5.40 -16.83 -4.94
CA VAL A 85 4.38 -16.38 -3.97
C VAL A 85 4.93 -15.24 -3.10
N HIS A 86 6.20 -15.28 -2.72
CA HIS A 86 6.87 -14.23 -1.95
C HIS A 86 6.87 -12.91 -2.72
N LEU A 87 7.21 -12.90 -4.01
CA LEU A 87 7.12 -11.70 -4.83
C LEU A 87 5.68 -11.15 -4.90
N ASP A 88 4.69 -12.02 -5.09
CA ASP A 88 3.27 -11.63 -5.17
C ASP A 88 2.79 -11.01 -3.84
N ALA A 89 3.04 -11.69 -2.72
CA ALA A 89 2.66 -11.23 -1.38
C ALA A 89 3.36 -9.91 -1.00
N TYR A 90 4.66 -9.80 -1.28
CA TYR A 90 5.42 -8.59 -1.00
C TYR A 90 4.91 -7.40 -1.82
N ALA A 91 4.67 -7.60 -3.12
CA ALA A 91 4.21 -6.52 -3.99
C ALA A 91 2.79 -6.05 -3.63
N ARG A 92 1.89 -6.96 -3.23
CA ARG A 92 0.56 -6.60 -2.70
C ARG A 92 0.64 -5.81 -1.40
N ARG A 93 1.48 -6.24 -0.45
CA ARG A 93 1.71 -5.51 0.80
C ARG A 93 2.27 -4.12 0.52
N HIS A 94 3.25 -4.00 -0.37
CA HIS A 94 3.83 -2.71 -0.78
C HIS A 94 2.76 -1.76 -1.32
N GLU A 95 1.97 -2.19 -2.30
CA GLU A 95 0.94 -1.34 -2.88
C GLU A 95 -0.17 -1.02 -1.87
N GLY A 96 -0.57 -2.00 -1.06
CA GLY A 96 -1.52 -1.81 0.03
C GLY A 96 -1.05 -0.76 1.04
N GLN A 97 0.22 -0.81 1.45
CA GLN A 97 0.81 0.17 2.37
C GLN A 97 0.79 1.57 1.76
N LYS A 98 1.15 1.68 0.47
CA LYS A 98 1.12 2.96 -0.26
C LYS A 98 -0.29 3.57 -0.29
N ILE A 99 -1.30 2.76 -0.60
CA ILE A 99 -2.70 3.19 -0.61
C ILE A 99 -3.12 3.62 0.80
N TYR A 100 -2.80 2.81 1.82
CA TYR A 100 -3.12 3.10 3.21
C TYR A 100 -2.52 4.44 3.68
N LEU A 101 -1.24 4.71 3.38
CA LEU A 101 -0.59 5.98 3.75
C LEU A 101 -1.25 7.18 3.05
N ARG A 102 -1.65 7.03 1.77
CA ARG A 102 -2.37 8.07 1.03
C ARG A 102 -3.77 8.32 1.61
N GLN A 103 -4.48 7.27 2.03
CA GLN A 103 -5.75 7.40 2.75
C GLN A 103 -5.57 8.14 4.07
N ALA A 104 -4.54 7.79 4.84
CA ALA A 104 -4.26 8.45 6.12
C ALA A 104 -3.94 9.94 5.94
N ALA A 105 -3.17 10.32 4.90
CA ALA A 105 -2.91 11.73 4.58
C ALA A 105 -4.20 12.49 4.21
N ALA A 106 -5.05 11.88 3.39
CA ALA A 106 -6.32 12.50 3.02
C ALA A 106 -7.31 12.61 4.20
N GLN A 107 -7.31 11.63 5.13
CA GLN A 107 -8.11 11.69 6.36
C GLN A 107 -7.64 12.82 7.28
N ARG A 108 -6.33 12.99 7.49
CA ARG A 108 -5.78 14.13 8.23
C ARG A 108 -6.16 15.47 7.60
N TRP A 109 -6.13 15.56 6.28
CA TRP A 109 -6.60 16.75 5.57
C TRP A 109 -8.08 17.05 5.86
N ILE A 110 -8.96 16.04 5.90
CA ILE A 110 -10.38 16.22 6.26
C ILE A 110 -10.48 16.76 7.69
N GLU A 111 -9.77 16.15 8.64
CA GLU A 111 -9.79 16.55 10.04
C GLU A 111 -9.36 18.02 10.22
N TRP A 112 -8.26 18.44 9.58
CA TRP A 112 -7.81 19.84 9.67
C TRP A 112 -8.75 20.80 8.97
N ARG A 113 -9.30 20.42 7.82
CA ARG A 113 -10.28 21.24 7.13
C ARG A 113 -11.54 21.45 7.98
N ASP A 114 -12.04 20.39 8.60
CA ASP A 114 -13.20 20.46 9.49
C ASP A 114 -12.93 21.34 10.71
N GLN A 115 -11.72 21.28 11.27
CA GLN A 115 -11.29 22.19 12.35
C GLN A 115 -11.27 23.66 11.93
N ILE A 116 -10.76 23.97 10.73
CA ILE A 116 -10.72 25.34 10.19
C ILE A 116 -12.14 25.86 9.91
N LEU A 117 -13.02 25.01 9.41
CA LEU A 117 -14.39 25.39 9.08
C LEU A 117 -15.29 25.48 10.31
N ALA A 118 -15.04 24.69 11.36
CA ALA A 118 -15.85 24.62 12.57
C ALA A 118 -17.35 24.44 12.28
N GLY A 119 -17.69 23.63 11.27
CA GLY A 119 -19.06 23.41 10.78
C GLY A 119 -19.60 24.49 9.83
N GLY A 120 -18.83 25.55 9.58
CA GLY A 120 -19.13 26.60 8.61
C GLY A 120 -18.71 26.23 7.18
N ARG A 121 -18.68 27.25 6.30
CA ARG A 121 -18.27 27.13 4.90
C ARG A 121 -17.00 27.92 4.63
N PRO A 122 -16.23 27.59 3.58
CA PRO A 122 -15.10 28.41 3.15
C PRO A 122 -15.51 29.89 2.95
N HIS A 123 -14.75 30.80 3.52
CA HIS A 123 -14.97 32.25 3.41
C HIS A 123 -13.62 33.00 3.43
N PRO A 124 -13.58 34.31 3.08
CA PRO A 124 -12.29 35.02 2.95
C PRO A 124 -11.41 35.00 4.20
N GLY A 125 -12.00 34.85 5.39
CA GLY A 125 -11.28 34.83 6.67
C GLY A 125 -10.49 33.55 6.94
N ASN A 126 -10.89 32.41 6.35
CA ASN A 126 -10.20 31.12 6.54
C ASN A 126 -9.51 30.61 5.28
N GLN A 127 -9.61 31.34 4.16
CA GLN A 127 -9.05 30.94 2.86
C GLN A 127 -7.53 30.69 2.90
N ALA A 128 -6.77 31.47 3.68
CA ALA A 128 -5.33 31.25 3.83
C ALA A 128 -5.01 29.93 4.54
N GLN A 129 -5.76 29.58 5.59
CA GLN A 129 -5.59 28.33 6.33
C GLN A 129 -6.00 27.12 5.49
N LEU A 130 -7.11 27.22 4.75
CA LEU A 130 -7.55 26.16 3.83
C LEU A 130 -6.49 25.87 2.76
N ARG A 131 -5.91 26.91 2.15
CA ARG A 131 -4.80 26.74 1.18
C ARG A 131 -3.57 26.10 1.80
N ALA A 132 -3.25 26.40 3.06
CA ALA A 132 -2.13 25.79 3.75
C ALA A 132 -2.35 24.29 3.96
N VAL A 133 -3.58 23.89 4.34
CA VAL A 133 -3.95 22.48 4.50
C VAL A 133 -3.94 21.74 3.15
N ASP A 134 -4.43 22.36 2.07
CA ASP A 134 -4.30 21.79 0.71
C ASP A 134 -2.84 21.58 0.32
N GLN A 135 -1.97 22.58 0.58
CA GLN A 135 -0.55 22.46 0.28
C GLN A 135 0.11 21.34 1.10
N GLN A 136 -0.21 21.23 2.38
CA GLN A 136 0.31 20.17 3.24
C GLN A 136 -0.10 18.78 2.73
N LEU A 137 -1.35 18.60 2.29
CA LEU A 137 -1.78 17.33 1.70
C LEU A 137 -0.95 16.99 0.44
N ARG A 138 -0.71 17.96 -0.44
CA ARG A 138 0.10 17.74 -1.65
C ARG A 138 1.53 17.34 -1.29
N ASP A 139 2.13 17.98 -0.29
CA ASP A 139 3.47 17.67 0.18
C ASP A 139 3.54 16.26 0.79
N GLU A 140 2.55 15.88 1.63
CA GLU A 140 2.44 14.53 2.18
C GLU A 140 2.26 13.47 1.07
N LEU A 141 1.36 13.71 0.12
CA LEU A 141 1.13 12.79 -0.99
C LEU A 141 2.35 12.66 -1.92
N ALA A 142 3.11 13.74 -2.12
CA ALA A 142 4.35 13.73 -2.90
C ALA A 142 5.48 12.98 -2.19
N ALA A 143 5.52 12.99 -0.86
CA ALA A 143 6.50 12.25 -0.08
C ALA A 143 6.26 10.72 -0.10
N ILE A 144 5.02 10.27 -0.32
CA ILE A 144 4.64 8.84 -0.39
C ILE A 144 5.07 8.25 -1.75
N THR A 145 6.37 8.07 -1.90
CA THR A 145 7.02 7.43 -3.06
C THR A 145 7.17 5.93 -2.87
N ASP A 146 7.46 5.20 -3.96
CA ASP A 146 7.74 3.77 -3.87
C ASP A 146 9.03 3.49 -3.06
N GLU A 147 10.03 4.37 -3.18
CA GLU A 147 11.27 4.31 -2.43
C GLU A 147 11.03 4.51 -0.93
N PHE A 148 10.20 5.48 -0.56
CA PHE A 148 9.82 5.72 0.84
C PHE A 148 9.11 4.50 1.43
N VAL A 149 8.06 4.00 0.75
CA VAL A 149 7.28 2.85 1.23
C VAL A 149 8.15 1.60 1.36
N TYR A 150 9.02 1.35 0.38
CA TYR A 150 9.93 0.21 0.42
C TYR A 150 10.89 0.27 1.61
N ALA A 151 11.52 1.43 1.83
CA ALA A 151 12.46 1.64 2.93
C ALA A 151 11.77 1.53 4.30
N ASP A 152 10.57 2.10 4.44
CA ASP A 152 9.79 2.06 5.67
C ASP A 152 9.37 0.62 6.03
N LEU A 153 8.83 -0.13 5.05
CA LEU A 153 8.48 -1.54 5.24
C LEU A 153 9.69 -2.40 5.60
N GLN A 154 10.82 -2.18 4.93
CA GLN A 154 12.07 -2.91 5.22
C GLN A 154 12.58 -2.62 6.63
N ALA A 155 12.62 -1.34 7.03
CA ALA A 155 13.04 -0.95 8.37
C ALA A 155 12.12 -1.54 9.45
N SER A 156 10.81 -1.50 9.21
CA SER A 156 9.79 -2.11 10.08
C SER A 156 10.02 -3.62 10.24
N ASP A 157 10.19 -4.36 9.14
CA ASP A 157 10.43 -5.80 9.18
C ASP A 157 11.73 -6.16 9.93
N MET A 158 12.80 -5.40 9.72
CA MET A 158 14.06 -5.57 10.45
C MET A 158 13.89 -5.30 11.95
N SER A 159 13.13 -4.25 12.31
CA SER A 159 12.85 -3.93 13.71
C SER A 159 12.04 -5.01 14.43
N MET A 160 11.20 -5.74 13.68
CA MET A 160 10.41 -6.87 14.18
C MET A 160 11.20 -8.20 14.18
N GLY A 161 12.46 -8.20 13.73
CA GLY A 161 13.30 -9.40 13.67
C GLY A 161 12.85 -10.41 12.61
N ARG A 162 12.12 -9.97 11.59
CA ARG A 162 11.63 -10.84 10.50
C ARG A 162 12.78 -11.23 9.55
N TRP A 163 12.63 -12.38 8.89
CA TRP A 163 13.62 -12.85 7.92
C TRP A 163 13.48 -12.11 6.57
N THR A 164 14.36 -11.14 6.33
CA THR A 164 14.32 -10.27 5.13
C THR A 164 15.40 -10.59 4.09
N ALA A 165 16.22 -11.63 4.31
CA ALA A 165 17.41 -11.90 3.50
C ALA A 165 17.12 -12.17 2.01
N GLU A 166 15.92 -12.67 1.70
CA GLU A 166 15.48 -12.93 0.32
C GLU A 166 14.32 -12.03 -0.12
N ASP A 167 14.05 -10.93 0.58
CA ASP A 167 12.97 -10.04 0.18
C ASP A 167 13.19 -9.48 -1.24
N PRO A 168 12.12 -9.38 -2.06
CA PRO A 168 12.23 -8.85 -3.40
C PRO A 168 12.78 -7.42 -3.44
N SER A 169 13.63 -7.13 -4.42
CA SER A 169 14.04 -5.75 -4.70
C SER A 169 12.86 -4.87 -5.12
N LEU A 170 12.94 -3.55 -4.85
CA LEU A 170 11.95 -2.57 -5.31
C LEU A 170 11.70 -2.65 -6.83
N ARG A 171 12.74 -2.87 -7.61
CA ARG A 171 12.63 -3.02 -9.08
C ARG A 171 11.76 -4.21 -9.48
N ALA A 172 11.84 -5.32 -8.74
CA ALA A 172 11.00 -6.50 -8.98
C ALA A 172 9.54 -6.23 -8.61
N VAL A 173 9.30 -5.57 -7.47
CA VAL A 173 7.96 -5.12 -7.04
C VAL A 173 7.32 -4.21 -8.07
N GLN A 174 8.02 -3.16 -8.52
CA GLN A 174 7.51 -2.24 -9.55
C GLN A 174 7.25 -2.95 -10.89
N ARG A 175 8.05 -3.96 -11.26
CA ARG A 175 7.79 -4.76 -12.46
C ARG A 175 6.50 -5.56 -12.32
N TRP A 176 6.29 -6.22 -11.17
CA TRP A 176 5.07 -6.97 -10.86
C TRP A 176 3.84 -6.06 -10.89
N LEU A 177 3.92 -4.85 -10.31
CA LEU A 177 2.82 -3.88 -10.33
C LEU A 177 2.48 -3.43 -11.76
N ARG A 178 3.49 -3.11 -12.57
CA ARG A 178 3.29 -2.69 -13.96
C ARG A 178 2.66 -3.77 -14.83
N SER A 179 2.96 -5.05 -14.62
CA SER A 179 2.36 -6.13 -15.42
C SER A 179 0.86 -6.31 -15.15
N ARG A 180 0.31 -5.64 -14.13
CA ARG A 180 -1.05 -5.83 -13.63
C ARG A 180 -1.97 -4.61 -13.82
N ARG A 181 -1.46 -3.45 -14.25
CA ARG A 181 -2.22 -2.20 -14.52
C ARG A 181 -3.10 -2.22 -15.78
N ARG A 182 -3.69 -3.36 -16.15
CA ARG A 182 -4.56 -3.45 -17.33
C ARG A 182 -5.97 -2.95 -17.05
#